data_AF-A0A4V5NL07-F1
#
_entry.id   AF-A0A4V5NL07-F1
#
_cell.length_a   1.000
_cell.length_b   1.000
_cell.length_c   1.000
_cell.angle_alpha   90.00
_cell.angle_beta   90.00
_cell.angle_gamma   90.00
#
_symmetry.space_group_name_H-M   'P 1'
#
loop_
_entity.id
_entity.type
_entity.pdbx_description
1 polymer ?
#
loop_
_entity_poly.entity_id
_entity_poly.type
_entity_poly.pdbx_seq_one_letter_code
_entity_poly.pdbx_strand_id
1 'polypeptide(L)'
;AASSEIRRAVPIRTYADWNDPPPGFFEADLVSHSGPLTSGSFTQTLVLTDIASGWTECAPLLFREQQLLAEVLTVLRGVMPLPILGFDTDNDTVFINETVKTWCEAAGVAAGVAFTRSRPYRKNDQAHIEQKNGAVVRRMVGYRRFEGLAA
;
A
#
# COMPACT_ATOMS: atom_id res chain seq x y z
N ALA A 1 -7.34 -12.72 -17.95
CA ALA A 1 -8.79 -12.91 -17.74
C ALA A 1 -9.17 -12.51 -16.31
N ALA A 2 -8.62 -13.14 -15.26
CA ALA A 2 -8.91 -12.76 -13.86
C ALA A 2 -8.35 -11.38 -13.44
N SER A 3 -7.10 -11.05 -13.78
CA SER A 3 -6.47 -9.76 -13.39
C SER A 3 -7.23 -8.52 -13.93
N SER A 4 -7.86 -8.62 -15.11
CA SER A 4 -8.65 -7.53 -15.68
C SER A 4 -10.01 -7.32 -15.00
N GLU A 5 -10.59 -8.37 -14.41
CA GLU A 5 -11.87 -8.30 -13.70
C GLU A 5 -11.69 -7.63 -12.34
N ILE A 6 -10.67 -8.04 -11.58
CA ILE A 6 -10.31 -7.40 -10.31
C ILE A 6 -10.02 -5.93 -10.51
N ARG A 7 -9.25 -5.58 -11.53
CA ARG A 7 -8.94 -4.18 -11.82
C ARG A 7 -10.19 -3.35 -12.14
N ARG A 8 -11.23 -3.93 -12.74
CA ARG A 8 -12.51 -3.26 -12.97
C ARG A 8 -13.35 -3.18 -11.68
N ALA A 9 -13.22 -4.16 -10.80
CA ALA A 9 -13.93 -4.19 -9.52
C ALA A 9 -13.37 -3.17 -8.51
N VAL A 10 -12.06 -2.87 -8.55
CA VAL A 10 -11.44 -1.82 -7.72
C VAL A 10 -11.71 -0.44 -8.32
N PRO A 11 -12.52 0.42 -7.66
CA PRO A 11 -12.88 1.73 -8.17
C PRO A 11 -11.66 2.65 -8.30
N ILE A 12 -11.73 3.55 -9.28
CA ILE A 12 -10.72 4.59 -9.45
C ILE A 12 -11.04 5.76 -8.53
N ARG A 13 -10.03 6.26 -7.83
CA ARG A 13 -10.06 7.51 -7.07
C ARG A 13 -9.00 8.46 -7.64
N THR A 14 -9.33 9.75 -7.68
CA THR A 14 -8.44 10.84 -8.08
C THR A 14 -8.12 11.73 -6.89
N TYR A 15 -7.10 12.58 -7.05
CA TYR A 15 -6.72 13.57 -6.02
C TYR A 15 -7.86 14.46 -5.53
N ALA A 16 -8.90 14.67 -6.36
CA ALA A 16 -10.04 15.54 -6.03
C ALA A 16 -11.16 14.82 -5.27
N ASP A 17 -11.11 13.49 -5.17
CA ASP A 17 -12.23 12.68 -4.64
C ASP A 17 -12.15 12.44 -3.13
N TRP A 18 -11.06 12.86 -2.47
CA TRP A 18 -10.87 12.63 -1.04
C TRP A 18 -11.94 13.31 -0.18
N ASN A 19 -12.37 14.52 -0.55
CA ASN A 19 -13.47 15.24 0.11
C ASN A 19 -13.34 15.35 1.65
N ASP A 20 -12.13 15.61 2.15
CA ASP A 20 -11.83 15.76 3.58
C ASP A 20 -12.29 14.55 4.43
N PRO A 21 -11.73 13.35 4.18
CA PRO A 21 -12.14 12.14 4.88
C PRO A 21 -11.71 12.21 6.35
N PRO A 22 -12.38 11.49 7.27
CA PRO A 22 -11.87 11.34 8.63
C PRO A 22 -10.55 10.54 8.63
N PRO A 23 -9.78 10.56 9.74
CA PRO A 23 -8.62 9.68 9.88
C PRO A 23 -8.97 8.20 9.68
N GLY A 24 -8.11 7.49 8.97
CA GLY A 24 -8.21 6.06 8.65
C GLY A 24 -8.25 5.74 7.15
N PHE A 25 -8.11 6.73 6.27
CA PHE A 25 -8.05 6.52 4.83
C PHE A 25 -6.61 6.71 4.37
N PHE A 26 -6.00 5.64 3.87
CA PHE A 26 -4.58 5.60 3.58
C PHE A 26 -4.29 5.51 2.08
N GLU A 27 -3.35 6.32 1.60
CA GLU A 27 -2.59 5.98 0.39
C GLU A 27 -1.47 5.00 0.76
N ALA A 28 -1.22 4.04 -0.13
CA ALA A 28 -0.24 2.98 0.08
C ALA A 28 0.66 2.77 -1.13
N ASP A 29 1.92 2.44 -0.86
CA ASP A 29 2.93 2.13 -1.88
C ASP A 29 4.00 1.17 -1.34
N LEU A 30 4.75 0.54 -2.24
CA LEU A 30 5.93 -0.28 -1.92
C LEU A 30 7.22 0.40 -2.37
N VAL A 31 8.09 0.69 -1.41
CA VAL A 31 9.43 1.18 -1.68
C VAL A 31 10.40 0.00 -1.79
N SER A 32 10.88 -0.25 -3.02
CA SER A 32 11.85 -1.31 -3.32
C SER A 32 13.23 -1.07 -2.70
N HIS A 33 13.81 -2.11 -2.09
CA HIS A 33 15.21 -2.15 -1.64
C HIS A 33 16.05 -3.14 -2.44
N SER A 34 16.01 -3.02 -3.76
CA SER A 34 16.80 -3.84 -4.68
C SER A 34 18.27 -3.43 -4.78
N GLY A 35 18.61 -2.23 -4.31
CA GLY A 35 19.86 -1.56 -4.69
C GLY A 35 19.93 -1.39 -6.21
N PRO A 36 21.11 -1.54 -6.84
CA PRO A 36 21.28 -1.34 -8.28
C PRO A 36 20.71 -2.47 -9.15
N LEU A 37 20.32 -3.60 -8.55
CA LEU A 37 19.92 -4.81 -9.28
C LEU A 37 18.52 -5.25 -8.88
N THR A 38 17.57 -5.21 -9.82
CA THR A 38 16.17 -5.58 -9.59
C THR A 38 15.87 -7.07 -9.75
N SER A 39 16.90 -7.90 -9.99
CA SER A 39 16.73 -9.35 -10.04
C SER A 39 16.80 -9.99 -8.64
N GLY A 40 16.25 -11.20 -8.54
CA GLY A 40 16.18 -11.97 -7.31
C GLY A 40 15.12 -11.45 -6.34
N SER A 41 15.06 -12.09 -5.16
CA SER A 41 14.21 -11.65 -4.06
C SER A 41 14.89 -10.50 -3.30
N PHE A 42 14.12 -9.50 -2.90
CA PHE A 42 14.58 -8.39 -2.09
C PHE A 42 13.42 -7.83 -1.27
N THR A 43 13.76 -7.22 -0.14
CA THR A 43 12.80 -6.61 0.77
C THR A 43 12.22 -5.33 0.20
N GLN A 44 10.96 -5.06 0.51
CA GLN A 44 10.28 -3.80 0.19
C GLN A 44 9.72 -3.22 1.49
N THR A 45 9.56 -1.91 1.55
CA THR A 45 8.80 -1.28 2.64
C THR A 45 7.40 -0.97 2.14
N LEU A 46 6.39 -1.56 2.77
CA LEU A 46 5.03 -1.07 2.69
C LEU A 46 4.96 0.25 3.44
N VAL A 47 4.47 1.29 2.77
CA VAL A 47 4.21 2.59 3.36
C VAL A 47 2.71 2.83 3.32
N LEU A 48 2.13 3.24 4.45
CA LEU A 48 0.75 3.72 4.53
C LEU A 48 0.80 5.17 4.99
N THR A 49 0.09 6.08 4.31
CA THR A 49 -0.06 7.47 4.75
C THR A 49 -1.52 7.86 4.83
N ASP A 50 -1.97 8.19 6.04
CA ASP A 50 -3.32 8.68 6.30
C ASP A 50 -3.50 10.07 5.70
N ILE A 51 -4.60 10.27 4.98
CA ILE A 51 -4.88 11.52 4.27
C ILE A 51 -5.19 12.67 5.22
N ALA A 52 -5.95 12.43 6.28
CA ALA A 52 -6.45 13.48 7.16
C ALA A 52 -5.38 13.99 8.13
N SER A 53 -4.64 13.07 8.76
CA SER A 53 -3.65 13.37 9.80
C SER A 53 -2.22 13.46 9.27
N GLY A 54 -1.95 12.87 8.10
CA GLY A 54 -0.59 12.71 7.58
C GLY A 54 0.25 11.67 8.34
N TRP A 55 -0.38 10.85 9.22
CA TRP A 55 0.26 9.73 9.89
C TRP A 55 0.85 8.77 8.86
N THR A 56 2.13 8.41 9.00
CA THR A 56 2.80 7.49 8.09
C THR A 56 3.29 6.28 8.85
N GLU A 57 2.82 5.10 8.46
CA GLU A 57 3.24 3.81 9.00
C GLU A 57 4.11 3.08 7.97
N CYS A 58 5.11 2.32 8.44
CA CYS A 58 6.02 1.59 7.57
C CYS A 58 6.20 0.15 8.08
N ALA A 59 6.03 -0.83 7.20
CA ALA A 59 6.26 -2.23 7.53
C ALA A 59 7.15 -2.92 6.48
N PRO A 60 8.01 -3.86 6.88
CA PRO A 60 8.81 -4.63 5.94
C PRO A 60 8.00 -5.74 5.27
N LEU A 61 8.19 -5.90 3.96
CA LEU A 61 7.81 -7.08 3.19
C LEU A 61 9.08 -7.76 2.71
N LEU A 62 9.42 -8.90 3.31
CA LEU A 62 10.70 -9.59 3.06
C LEU A 62 10.89 -9.98 1.58
N PHE A 63 9.78 -10.26 0.91
CA PHE A 63 9.69 -10.50 -0.52
C PHE A 63 8.33 -10.04 -1.02
N ARG A 64 8.20 -9.89 -2.34
CA ARG A 64 7.03 -9.31 -2.96
C ARG A 64 5.98 -10.36 -3.27
N GLU A 65 5.04 -10.56 -2.34
CA GLU A 65 4.00 -11.58 -2.42
C GLU A 65 2.69 -11.08 -1.75
N GLN A 66 1.55 -11.51 -2.29
CA GLN A 66 0.22 -10.95 -1.98
C GLN A 66 -0.34 -11.43 -0.63
N GLN A 67 -0.08 -12.69 -0.25
CA GLN A 67 -0.45 -13.23 1.07
C GLN A 67 0.36 -12.55 2.17
N LEU A 68 1.68 -12.39 1.98
CA LEU A 68 2.53 -11.68 2.92
C LEU A 68 2.07 -10.24 3.12
N LEU A 69 1.65 -9.56 2.04
CA LEU A 69 1.06 -8.22 2.15
C LEU A 69 -0.20 -8.22 3.03
N ALA A 70 -1.13 -9.16 2.82
CA ALA A 70 -2.36 -9.25 3.62
C ALA A 70 -2.08 -9.59 5.10
N GLU A 71 -1.08 -10.42 5.38
CA GLU A 71 -0.62 -10.71 6.75
C GLU A 71 -0.07 -9.45 7.42
N VAL A 72 0.81 -8.72 6.73
CA VAL A 72 1.37 -7.46 7.24
C VAL A 72 0.28 -6.42 7.48
N LEU A 73 -0.69 -6.27 6.56
CA LEU A 73 -1.84 -5.38 6.75
C LEU A 73 -2.68 -5.79 7.96
N THR A 74 -2.83 -7.09 8.21
CA THR A 74 -3.53 -7.61 9.40
C THR A 74 -2.81 -7.24 10.69
N VAL A 75 -1.48 -7.38 10.72
CA VAL A 75 -0.65 -6.95 11.87
C VAL A 75 -0.77 -5.44 12.07
N LEU A 76 -0.60 -4.65 11.01
CA LEU A 76 -0.72 -3.18 11.07
C LEU A 76 -2.07 -2.74 11.62
N ARG A 77 -3.17 -3.37 11.18
CA ARG A 77 -4.51 -3.08 11.71
C ARG A 77 -4.63 -3.29 13.22
N GLY A 78 -3.84 -4.20 13.80
CA GLY A 78 -3.84 -4.48 15.24
C GLY A 78 -2.95 -3.55 16.07
N VAL A 79 -1.99 -2.85 15.44
CA VAL A 79 -1.00 -2.02 16.14
C VAL A 79 -1.10 -0.52 15.84
N MET A 80 -1.73 -0.14 14.73
CA MET A 80 -1.85 1.25 14.34
C MET A 80 -2.79 2.03 15.28
N PRO A 81 -2.48 3.31 15.56
CA PRO A 81 -3.33 4.16 16.39
C PRO A 81 -4.62 4.60 15.68
N LEU A 82 -4.72 4.37 14.36
CA LEU A 82 -5.86 4.71 13.51
C LEU A 82 -6.42 3.44 12.87
N PRO A 83 -7.75 3.31 12.74
CA PRO A 83 -8.35 2.21 12.00
C PRO A 83 -8.01 2.30 10.52
N ILE A 84 -7.84 1.17 9.85
CA ILE A 84 -7.81 1.13 8.38
C ILE A 84 -9.26 1.12 7.90
N LEU A 85 -9.71 2.23 7.34
CA LEU A 85 -11.06 2.43 6.77
C LEU A 85 -11.00 2.51 5.24
N GLY A 86 -9.91 3.04 4.69
CA GLY A 86 -9.66 3.09 3.25
C GLY A 86 -8.23 2.69 2.91
N PHE A 87 -8.09 1.99 1.79
CA PHE A 87 -6.82 1.54 1.24
C PHE A 87 -6.78 1.95 -0.24
N ASP A 88 -5.99 2.97 -0.57
CA ASP A 88 -5.80 3.47 -1.92
C ASP A 88 -4.40 3.15 -2.41
N THR A 89 -4.31 2.51 -3.58
CA THR A 89 -3.03 2.01 -4.13
C THR A 89 -2.84 2.47 -5.57
N ASP A 90 -1.65 2.20 -6.10
CA ASP A 90 -1.44 2.35 -7.53
C ASP A 90 -2.07 1.15 -8.28
N ASN A 91 -1.62 0.89 -9.51
CA ASN A 91 -2.15 -0.21 -10.31
C ASN A 91 -1.29 -1.47 -10.22
N ASP A 92 -0.42 -1.56 -9.21
CA ASP A 92 0.54 -2.63 -9.11
C ASP A 92 -0.11 -3.97 -8.71
N THR A 93 0.37 -5.06 -9.29
CA THR A 93 -0.27 -6.39 -9.21
C THR A 93 -0.19 -7.01 -7.81
N VAL A 94 0.77 -6.57 -6.99
CA VAL A 94 0.86 -6.95 -5.58
C VAL A 94 -0.35 -6.43 -4.78
N PHE A 95 -0.97 -5.33 -5.22
CA PHE A 95 -2.20 -4.78 -4.63
C PHE A 95 -3.45 -5.25 -5.37
N ILE A 96 -3.44 -5.22 -6.71
CA ILE A 96 -4.61 -5.52 -7.54
C ILE A 96 -4.74 -7.04 -7.77
N ASN A 97 -5.22 -7.74 -6.75
CA ASN A 97 -5.48 -9.18 -6.76
C ASN A 97 -6.62 -9.57 -5.78
N GLU A 98 -7.08 -10.82 -5.86
CA GLU A 98 -8.19 -11.31 -5.03
C GLU A 98 -7.84 -11.38 -3.55
N THR A 99 -6.59 -11.69 -3.19
CA THR A 99 -6.14 -11.81 -1.80
C THR A 99 -6.34 -10.49 -1.05
N VAL A 100 -5.85 -9.39 -1.63
CA VAL A 100 -5.98 -8.06 -1.03
C VAL A 100 -7.43 -7.57 -1.06
N LYS A 101 -8.16 -7.81 -2.16
CA LYS A 101 -9.58 -7.47 -2.24
C LYS A 101 -10.41 -8.18 -1.16
N THR A 102 -10.21 -9.49 -1.00
CA THR A 102 -10.89 -10.30 0.03
C THR A 102 -10.50 -9.83 1.43
N TRP A 103 -9.23 -9.47 1.65
CA TRP A 103 -8.79 -8.90 2.92
C TRP A 103 -9.52 -7.59 3.24
N CYS A 104 -9.69 -6.71 2.26
CA CYS A 104 -10.44 -5.46 2.42
C CYS A 104 -11.92 -5.73 2.74
N GLU A 105 -12.56 -6.67 2.04
CA GLU A 105 -13.97 -7.04 2.26
C GLU A 105 -14.19 -7.70 3.63
N ALA A 106 -13.25 -8.54 4.08
CA ALA A 106 -13.30 -9.25 5.36
C ALA A 106 -12.76 -8.44 6.54
N ALA A 107 -12.27 -7.22 6.30
CA ALA A 107 -11.78 -6.39 7.39
C ALA A 107 -12.93 -6.09 8.35
N GLY A 108 -12.75 -6.40 9.64
CA GLY A 108 -13.79 -6.39 10.69
C GLY A 108 -14.40 -5.01 11.04
N VAL A 109 -14.35 -4.06 10.11
CA VAL A 109 -15.13 -2.83 10.09
C VAL A 109 -16.48 -3.15 9.45
N ALA A 110 -17.57 -2.56 9.95
CA ALA A 110 -18.94 -2.91 9.52
C ALA A 110 -19.19 -2.82 7.99
N ALA A 111 -18.41 -1.99 7.28
CA ALA A 111 -18.49 -1.81 5.82
C ALA A 111 -17.32 -2.44 5.03
N GLY A 112 -16.39 -3.13 5.71
CA GLY A 112 -15.08 -3.47 5.14
C GLY A 112 -14.18 -2.24 4.98
N VAL A 113 -12.99 -2.45 4.43
CA VAL A 113 -12.05 -1.40 4.01
C VAL A 113 -12.39 -0.96 2.59
N ALA A 114 -12.55 0.34 2.37
CA ALA A 114 -12.75 0.91 1.05
C ALA A 114 -11.48 0.76 0.20
N PHE A 115 -11.48 -0.20 -0.73
CA PHE A 115 -10.34 -0.45 -1.60
C PHE A 115 -10.47 0.35 -2.91
N THR A 116 -9.52 1.24 -3.18
CA THR A 116 -9.50 2.10 -4.39
C THR A 116 -8.13 2.11 -5.05
N ARG A 117 -8.07 2.60 -6.29
CA ARG A 117 -6.81 2.74 -7.03
C ARG A 117 -6.71 4.05 -7.79
N SER A 118 -5.48 4.50 -8.00
CA SER A 118 -5.19 5.67 -8.83
C SER A 118 -5.45 5.43 -10.32
N ARG A 119 -5.52 6.52 -11.11
CA ARG A 119 -5.51 6.40 -12.57
C ARG A 119 -4.12 6.00 -13.06
N PRO A 120 -4.03 5.17 -14.11
CA PRO A 120 -2.75 4.79 -14.69
C PRO A 120 -1.95 6.03 -15.12
N TYR A 121 -0.67 6.07 -14.74
CA TYR A 121 0.29 7.12 -15.10
C TYR A 121 -0.09 8.53 -14.61
N ARG A 122 -0.83 8.64 -13.50
CA ARG A 122 -1.22 9.92 -12.89
C ARG A 122 -0.69 10.07 -11.46
N LYS A 123 0.57 10.50 -11.36
CA LYS A 123 1.29 10.69 -10.08
C LYS A 123 0.55 11.54 -9.05
N ASN A 124 -0.13 12.60 -9.49
CA ASN A 124 -0.87 13.49 -8.58
C ASN A 124 -2.00 12.79 -7.83
N ASP A 125 -2.52 11.66 -8.33
CA ASP A 125 -3.55 10.91 -7.62
C ASP A 125 -3.02 10.27 -6.34
N GLN A 126 -1.70 10.10 -6.18
CA GLN A 126 -1.03 9.48 -5.01
C GLN A 126 0.04 10.40 -4.41
N ALA A 127 -0.21 11.71 -4.41
CA ALA A 127 0.78 12.71 -4.05
C ALA A 127 1.22 12.61 -2.57
N HIS A 128 0.34 12.18 -1.66
CA HIS A 128 0.67 12.11 -0.23
C HIS A 128 1.70 11.01 0.02
N ILE A 129 1.51 9.84 -0.59
CA ILE A 129 2.43 8.72 -0.43
C ILE A 129 3.75 8.94 -1.20
N GLU A 130 3.70 9.50 -2.42
CA GLU A 130 4.90 9.76 -3.23
C GLU A 130 5.90 10.66 -2.49
N GLN A 131 5.43 11.68 -1.77
CA GLN A 131 6.27 12.54 -0.93
C GLN A 131 6.92 11.75 0.21
N LYS A 132 6.16 10.85 0.86
CA LYS A 132 6.59 10.12 2.05
C LYS A 132 7.61 9.03 1.73
N ASN A 133 7.54 8.42 0.55
CA ASN A 133 8.55 7.46 0.11
C ASN A 133 9.97 8.04 0.20
N GLY A 134 10.16 9.28 -0.28
CA GLY A 134 11.44 9.99 -0.19
C GLY A 134 11.75 10.49 1.21
N ALA A 135 10.79 11.20 1.82
CA ALA A 135 11.01 11.93 3.07
C ALA A 135 11.13 11.01 4.31
N VAL A 136 10.48 9.85 4.28
CA VAL A 136 10.41 8.89 5.39
C VAL A 136 11.31 7.69 5.08
N VAL A 137 10.95 6.88 4.09
CA VAL A 137 11.64 5.60 3.85
C VAL A 137 13.07 5.81 3.37
N ARG A 138 13.27 6.52 2.25
CA ARG A 138 14.62 6.71 1.69
C ARG A 138 15.53 7.48 2.64
N ARG A 139 14.99 8.35 3.48
CA ARG A 139 15.75 9.05 4.51
C ARG A 139 16.21 8.12 5.64
N MET A 140 15.38 7.15 6.05
CA MET A 140 15.70 6.24 7.15
C MET A 140 16.56 5.05 6.72
N VAL A 141 16.21 4.38 5.63
CA VAL A 141 16.84 3.11 5.20
C VAL A 141 17.70 3.25 3.94
N GLY A 142 17.63 4.38 3.23
CA GLY A 142 18.45 4.64 2.05
C GLY A 142 18.03 3.85 0.80
N TYR A 143 19.02 3.57 -0.05
CA TYR A 143 18.87 2.92 -1.35
C TYR A 143 19.63 1.59 -1.44
N ARG A 144 20.08 1.05 -0.30
CA ARG A 144 20.84 -0.20 -0.27
C ARG A 144 19.94 -1.38 -0.62
N ARG A 145 20.58 -2.48 -1.04
CA ARG A 145 19.89 -3.76 -1.20
C ARG A 145 19.66 -4.38 0.16
N PHE A 146 18.42 -4.81 0.41
CA PHE A 146 18.06 -5.62 1.58
C PHE A 146 17.39 -6.90 1.10
N GLU A 147 17.77 -8.02 1.71
CA GLU A 147 17.24 -9.34 1.42
C GLU A 147 16.68 -9.94 2.71
N GLY A 148 15.65 -10.78 2.59
CA GLY A 148 15.04 -11.46 3.73
C GLY A 148 15.94 -12.53 4.36
N LEU A 149 15.39 -13.31 5.30
CA LEU A 149 16.09 -14.43 5.93
C LEU A 149 16.51 -15.45 4.87
N ALA A 150 17.78 -15.38 4.45
CA ALA A 150 18.50 -16.26 3.52
C ALA A 150 17.65 -16.84 2.38
N ALA A 151 17.61 -16.11 1.25
CA ALA A 151 17.34 -16.73 -0.05
C ALA A 151 18.49 -17.67 -0.47
#